data_AF-A0A429SR31-F1
#
_entry.id   AF-A0A429SR31-F1
#
_cell.length_a   1.000
_cell.length_b   1.000
_cell.length_c   1.000
_cell.angle_alpha   90.00
_cell.angle_beta   90.00
_cell.angle_gamma   90.00
#
_symmetry.space_group_name_H-M   'P 1'
#
loop_
_entity.id
_entity.type
_entity.pdbx_description
1 polymer ?
#
loop_
_entity_poly.entity_id
_entity_poly.type
_entity_poly.pdbx_seq_one_letter_code
_entity_poly.pdbx_strand_id
1 'polypeptide(L)'
;MSIDDMILFRRAVETDAGMLAGLFDRAARWMQQNGIEQWKPGDRDAAHFAARMRDGEVWLAVAEGRIAGAYELWWSDEEAWGVQPPVAGYVHRLMVERRTAPAGTGRRMLEHAERRIAGSGLPRARLDCLSTNPRLLAYYQHAGYRVVGEFPHKEGKDGRVYGVVLLEKRLDRLSAV
;
A
#
# COMPACT_ATOMS: atom_id res chain seq x y z
N MET A 1 6.08 -25.65 14.63
CA MET A 1 5.15 -24.69 14.00
C MET A 1 4.68 -23.78 15.14
N SER A 2 5.36 -22.66 15.37
CA SER A 2 5.00 -21.76 16.47
C SER A 2 3.72 -21.01 16.08
N ILE A 3 2.81 -20.84 17.03
CA ILE A 3 1.53 -20.14 16.83
C ILE A 3 1.73 -18.60 16.78
N ASP A 4 2.97 -18.11 16.95
CA ASP A 4 3.30 -16.69 17.15
C ASP A 4 3.39 -15.82 15.88
N ASP A 5 3.31 -16.38 14.68
CA ASP A 5 3.42 -15.60 13.42
C ASP A 5 2.07 -15.12 12.86
N MET A 6 0.99 -15.09 13.64
CA MET A 6 -0.32 -14.68 13.11
C MET A 6 -0.45 -13.15 13.01
N ILE A 7 -0.45 -12.61 11.79
CA ILE A 7 -0.90 -11.24 11.50
C ILE A 7 -2.40 -11.26 11.31
N LEU A 8 -3.08 -10.49 12.14
CA LEU A 8 -4.50 -10.19 12.05
C LEU A 8 -4.69 -8.90 11.26
N PHE A 9 -5.80 -8.80 10.53
CA PHE A 9 -6.14 -7.63 9.73
C PHE A 9 -7.46 -7.05 10.20
N ARG A 10 -7.49 -5.72 10.37
CA ARG A 10 -8.73 -4.98 10.66
C ARG A 10 -8.75 -3.66 9.92
N ARG A 11 -9.96 -3.15 9.65
CA ARG A 11 -10.10 -1.76 9.22
C ARG A 11 -9.62 -0.83 10.33
N ALA A 12 -8.96 0.24 9.93
CA ALA A 12 -8.65 1.34 10.82
C ALA A 12 -9.93 2.10 11.15
N VAL A 13 -9.98 2.64 12.37
CA VAL A 13 -11.01 3.57 12.82
C VAL A 13 -10.39 4.94 13.06
N GLU A 14 -11.22 5.97 13.24
CA GLU A 14 -10.75 7.35 13.34
C GLU A 14 -9.69 7.57 14.43
N THR A 15 -9.80 6.85 15.56
CA THR A 15 -8.80 6.91 16.65
C THR A 15 -7.43 6.34 16.29
N ASP A 16 -7.32 5.58 15.19
CA ASP A 16 -6.04 5.08 14.68
C ASP A 16 -5.26 6.15 13.86
N ALA A 17 -5.90 7.27 13.49
CA ALA A 17 -5.35 8.23 12.54
C ALA A 17 -3.99 8.83 12.98
N GLY A 18 -3.85 9.18 14.27
CA GLY A 18 -2.59 9.68 14.82
C GLY A 18 -1.47 8.63 14.79
N MET A 19 -1.81 7.37 15.06
CA MET A 19 -0.86 6.26 15.00
C MET A 19 -0.38 6.01 13.56
N LEU A 20 -1.30 6.04 12.59
CA LEU A 20 -1.00 5.91 11.16
C LEU A 20 -0.08 7.03 10.65
N ALA A 21 -0.34 8.27 11.05
CA ALA A 21 0.57 9.39 10.78
C ALA A 21 1.98 9.11 11.30
N GLY A 22 2.09 8.65 12.56
CA GLY A 22 3.38 8.24 13.14
C GLY A 22 4.06 7.08 12.40
N LEU A 23 3.30 6.08 11.94
CA LEU A 23 3.82 4.96 11.15
C LEU A 23 4.37 5.42 9.80
N PHE A 24 3.62 6.27 9.09
CA PHE A 24 4.06 6.88 7.84
C PHE A 24 5.37 7.65 8.03
N ASP A 25 5.42 8.46 9.09
CA ASP A 25 6.59 9.26 9.46
C ASP A 25 7.83 8.41 9.70
N ARG A 26 7.68 7.28 10.40
CA ARG A 26 8.80 6.34 10.62
C ARG A 26 9.22 5.68 9.31
N ALA A 27 8.29 5.31 8.44
CA ALA A 27 8.60 4.75 7.13
C ALA A 27 9.34 5.75 6.24
N ALA A 28 8.90 7.02 6.22
CA ALA A 28 9.55 8.09 5.47
C ALA A 28 10.97 8.38 5.97
N ARG A 29 11.19 8.45 7.29
CA ARG A 29 12.54 8.60 7.85
C ARG A 29 13.45 7.43 7.47
N TRP A 30 12.94 6.21 7.51
CA TRP A 30 13.72 5.05 7.07
C TRP A 30 14.07 5.11 5.58
N MET A 31 13.13 5.53 4.71
CA MET A 31 13.40 5.70 3.29
C MET A 31 14.53 6.71 3.07
N GLN A 32 14.47 7.88 3.71
CA GLN A 32 15.53 8.89 3.63
C GLN A 32 16.89 8.37 4.10
N GLN A 33 16.93 7.65 5.23
CA GLN A 33 18.15 7.02 5.75
C GLN A 33 18.77 5.99 4.81
N ASN A 34 17.97 5.43 3.89
CA ASN A 34 18.41 4.43 2.91
C ASN A 34 18.51 5.01 1.49
N GLY A 35 18.52 6.34 1.34
CA GLY A 35 18.66 7.00 0.03
C GLY A 35 17.46 6.79 -0.90
N ILE A 36 16.29 6.47 -0.36
CA ILE A 36 15.04 6.30 -1.13
C ILE A 36 14.27 7.62 -1.07
N GLU A 37 14.30 8.38 -2.15
CA GLU A 37 13.55 9.63 -2.28
C GLU A 37 12.10 9.37 -2.72
N GLN A 38 11.21 9.05 -1.77
CA GLN A 38 9.80 8.76 -2.06
C GLN A 38 8.81 9.49 -1.14
N TRP A 39 9.00 9.39 0.18
CA TRP A 39 8.13 10.01 1.18
C TRP A 39 8.94 10.95 2.07
N LYS A 40 8.33 12.05 2.53
CA LYS A 40 8.94 12.91 3.54
C LYS A 40 8.16 12.86 4.85
N PRO A 41 8.84 12.88 6.00
CA PRO A 41 8.18 13.02 7.29
C PRO A 41 7.31 14.29 7.30
N GLY A 42 6.10 14.17 7.83
CA GLY A 42 5.11 15.25 7.88
C GLY A 42 4.20 15.36 6.65
N ASP A 43 4.47 14.67 5.54
CA ASP A 43 3.64 14.78 4.32
C ASP A 43 2.20 14.27 4.51
N ARG A 44 1.98 13.40 5.51
CA ARG A 44 0.69 12.76 5.81
C ARG A 44 0.43 12.79 7.31
N ASP A 45 -0.53 13.59 7.72
CA ASP A 45 -0.95 13.77 9.10
C ASP A 45 -2.18 12.92 9.44
N ALA A 46 -2.68 13.06 10.68
CA ALA A 46 -3.88 12.35 11.12
C ALA A 46 -5.11 12.74 10.27
N ALA A 47 -5.22 14.01 9.87
CA ALA A 47 -6.34 14.47 9.04
C ALA A 47 -6.35 13.78 7.67
N HIS A 48 -5.18 13.56 7.06
CA HIS A 48 -5.03 12.78 5.85
C HIS A 48 -5.61 11.38 5.99
N PHE A 49 -5.20 10.64 7.02
CA PHE A 49 -5.66 9.26 7.23
C PHE A 49 -7.14 9.20 7.60
N ALA A 50 -7.65 10.14 8.40
CA ALA A 50 -9.08 10.24 8.71
C ALA A 50 -9.92 10.50 7.44
N ALA A 51 -9.45 11.33 6.52
CA ALA A 51 -10.10 11.51 5.21
C ALA A 51 -10.08 10.19 4.41
N ARG A 52 -8.94 9.49 4.36
CA ARG A 52 -8.82 8.21 3.63
C ARG A 52 -9.70 7.10 4.20
N MET A 53 -9.96 7.09 5.51
CA MET A 53 -10.92 6.16 6.13
C MET A 53 -12.36 6.45 5.74
N ARG A 54 -12.70 7.72 5.43
CA ARG A 54 -14.04 8.12 4.97
C ARG A 54 -14.25 7.82 3.49
N ASP A 55 -13.26 8.15 2.66
CA ASP A 55 -13.37 8.06 1.20
C ASP A 55 -13.02 6.67 0.64
N GLY A 56 -12.38 5.82 1.45
CA GLY A 56 -11.93 4.50 1.04
C GLY A 56 -11.67 3.58 2.22
N GLU A 57 -10.64 2.75 2.12
CA GLU A 57 -10.29 1.82 3.18
C GLU A 57 -8.85 2.00 3.61
N VAL A 58 -8.64 2.06 4.93
CA VAL A 58 -7.34 1.92 5.55
C VAL A 58 -7.37 0.65 6.39
N TRP A 59 -6.37 -0.20 6.22
CA TRP A 59 -6.26 -1.49 6.89
C TRP A 59 -5.00 -1.53 7.73
N LEU A 60 -5.12 -2.11 8.92
CA LEU A 60 -4.01 -2.34 9.84
C LEU A 60 -3.68 -3.83 9.89
N ALA A 61 -2.38 -4.11 9.91
CA ALA A 61 -1.81 -5.40 10.23
C ALA A 61 -1.38 -5.41 11.70
N VAL A 62 -1.87 -6.36 12.47
CA VAL A 62 -1.59 -6.51 13.91
C VAL A 62 -0.88 -7.85 14.14
N ALA A 63 0.33 -7.81 14.68
CA ALA A 63 1.08 -8.99 15.12
C ALA A 63 1.38 -8.87 16.61
N GLU A 64 1.15 -9.95 17.37
CA GLU A 64 1.41 -9.98 18.83
C GLU A 64 0.79 -8.77 19.58
N GLY A 65 -0.43 -8.37 19.20
CA GLY A 65 -1.13 -7.23 19.79
C GLY A 65 -0.56 -5.85 19.43
N ARG A 66 0.44 -5.77 18.55
CA ARG A 66 1.08 -4.51 18.10
C ARG A 66 0.84 -4.28 16.61
N ILE A 67 0.83 -3.01 16.22
CA ILE A 67 0.75 -2.65 14.80
C ILE A 67 2.06 -3.07 14.11
N ALA A 68 1.93 -4.00 13.17
CA ALA A 68 3.01 -4.48 12.31
C ALA A 68 3.07 -3.70 10.98
N GLY A 69 1.97 -3.05 10.59
CA GLY A 69 1.92 -2.25 9.38
C GLY A 69 0.52 -1.76 9.05
N ALA A 70 0.41 -1.07 7.93
CA ALA A 70 -0.85 -0.62 7.39
C ALA A 70 -0.77 -0.46 5.87
N TYR A 71 -1.93 -0.44 5.22
CA TYR A 71 -2.05 -0.08 3.81
C TYR A 71 -3.39 0.60 3.55
N GLU A 72 -3.46 1.28 2.40
CA GLU A 72 -4.69 1.87 1.91
C GLU A 72 -5.17 1.13 0.68
N LEU A 73 -6.49 1.02 0.57
CA LEU A 73 -7.15 0.41 -0.57
C LEU A 73 -8.14 1.40 -1.16
N TRP A 74 -7.92 1.73 -2.43
CA TRP A 74 -8.72 2.66 -3.20
C TRP A 74 -9.49 1.90 -4.29
N TRP A 75 -10.62 2.46 -4.71
CA TRP A 75 -11.47 1.88 -5.76
C TRP A 75 -11.37 2.64 -7.10
N SER A 76 -10.69 3.79 -7.09
CA SER A 76 -10.27 4.55 -8.27
C SER A 76 -8.94 5.26 -7.95
N ASP A 77 -8.11 5.47 -8.99
CA ASP A 77 -6.84 6.19 -8.89
C ASP A 77 -6.55 6.93 -10.21
N GLU A 78 -7.40 7.91 -10.53
CA GLU A 78 -7.31 8.64 -11.80
C GLU A 78 -6.03 9.47 -11.94
N GLU A 79 -5.44 9.92 -10.81
CA GLU A 79 -4.20 10.68 -10.81
C GLU A 79 -3.02 9.91 -11.43
N ALA A 80 -2.97 8.59 -11.23
CA ALA A 80 -1.90 7.75 -11.77
C ALA A 80 -2.32 6.90 -12.97
N TRP A 81 -3.58 6.45 -13.01
CA TRP A 81 -4.08 5.52 -14.01
C TRP A 81 -5.02 6.15 -15.04
N GLY A 82 -5.38 7.42 -14.87
CA GLY A 82 -6.46 8.06 -15.63
C GLY A 82 -7.82 7.42 -15.36
N VAL A 83 -8.82 7.82 -16.15
CA VAL A 83 -10.15 7.21 -16.09
C VAL A 83 -10.05 5.75 -16.54
N GLN A 84 -10.48 4.83 -15.67
CA GLN A 84 -10.39 3.39 -15.89
C GLN A 84 -11.76 2.73 -15.70
N PRO A 85 -12.06 1.63 -16.42
CA PRO A 85 -13.19 0.78 -16.06
C PRO A 85 -13.08 0.31 -14.60
N PRO A 86 -14.20 0.12 -13.89
CA PRO A 86 -14.21 -0.27 -12.47
C PRO A 86 -13.94 -1.77 -12.31
N VAL A 87 -12.79 -2.23 -12.80
CA VAL A 87 -12.36 -3.65 -12.82
C VAL A 87 -11.21 -3.93 -11.86
N ALA A 88 -10.76 -2.94 -11.10
CA ALA A 88 -9.59 -3.06 -10.25
C ALA A 88 -9.75 -2.31 -8.92
N GLY A 89 -9.14 -2.84 -7.86
CA GLY A 89 -8.80 -2.08 -6.67
C GLY A 89 -7.32 -1.67 -6.69
N TYR A 90 -6.99 -0.57 -6.03
CA TYR A 90 -5.68 0.08 -6.06
C TYR A 90 -5.05 0.05 -4.67
N VAL A 91 -3.91 -0.62 -4.54
CA VAL A 91 -3.19 -0.75 -3.27
C VAL A 91 -2.19 0.39 -3.16
N HIS A 92 -2.35 1.20 -2.12
CA HIS A 92 -1.46 2.32 -1.83
C HIS A 92 -0.84 2.22 -0.44
N ARG A 93 0.30 2.90 -0.29
CA ARG A 93 0.92 3.19 1.01
C ARG A 93 1.06 1.95 1.89
N LEU A 94 1.70 0.92 1.33
CA LEU A 94 2.06 -0.30 2.03
C LEU A 94 3.20 -0.01 3.03
N MET A 95 2.85 0.26 4.28
CA MET A 95 3.78 0.69 5.35
C MET A 95 4.02 -0.46 6.33
N VAL A 96 5.26 -0.90 6.47
CA VAL A 96 5.67 -1.90 7.47
C VAL A 96 6.33 -1.21 8.66
N GLU A 97 5.95 -1.59 9.88
CA GLU A 97 6.66 -1.19 11.11
C GLU A 97 8.00 -1.95 11.19
N ARG A 98 9.04 -1.37 10.59
CA ARG A 98 10.32 -2.07 10.37
C ARG A 98 11.04 -2.49 11.65
N ARG A 99 10.71 -1.92 12.80
CA ARG A 99 11.39 -2.23 14.07
C ARG A 99 10.89 -3.52 14.71
N THR A 100 9.62 -3.86 14.52
CA THR A 100 8.95 -4.92 15.29
C THR A 100 8.10 -5.85 14.44
N ALA A 101 7.83 -5.52 13.18
CA ALA A 101 7.00 -6.37 12.33
C ALA A 101 7.70 -7.70 12.00
N PRO A 102 6.98 -8.83 12.04
CA PRO A 102 7.51 -10.11 11.58
C PRO A 102 7.99 -10.06 10.13
N ALA A 103 8.96 -10.91 9.79
CA ALA A 103 9.41 -11.06 8.42
C ALA A 103 8.23 -11.44 7.50
N GLY A 104 8.20 -10.88 6.28
CA GLY A 104 7.11 -11.13 5.33
C GLY A 104 5.82 -10.34 5.58
N THR A 105 5.76 -9.48 6.61
CA THR A 105 4.57 -8.62 6.88
C THR A 105 4.09 -7.86 5.64
N GLY A 106 5.01 -7.26 4.87
CA GLY A 106 4.67 -6.56 3.63
C GLY A 106 3.97 -7.46 2.61
N ARG A 107 4.43 -8.70 2.44
CA ARG A 107 3.84 -9.65 1.49
C ARG A 107 2.45 -10.06 1.93
N ARG A 108 2.26 -10.31 3.23
CA ARG A 108 0.96 -10.67 3.80
C ARG A 108 -0.06 -9.54 3.73
N MET A 109 0.35 -8.28 3.94
CA MET A 109 -0.51 -7.11 3.71
C MET A 109 -0.95 -7.02 2.25
N LEU A 110 -0.03 -7.22 1.31
CA LEU A 110 -0.34 -7.19 -0.11
C LEU A 110 -1.33 -8.30 -0.49
N GLU A 111 -1.12 -9.53 -0.03
CA GLU A 111 -2.04 -10.66 -0.23
C GLU A 111 -3.41 -10.44 0.42
N HIS A 112 -3.45 -9.80 1.59
CA HIS A 112 -4.70 -9.43 2.23
C HIS A 112 -5.46 -8.39 1.40
N ALA A 113 -4.78 -7.37 0.86
CA ALA A 113 -5.37 -6.40 -0.05
C ALA A 113 -5.91 -7.07 -1.33
N GLU A 114 -5.13 -7.97 -1.95
CA GLU A 114 -5.54 -8.75 -3.11
C GLU A 114 -6.82 -9.57 -2.84
N ARG A 115 -6.91 -10.26 -1.70
CA ARG A 115 -8.12 -11.00 -1.29
C ARG A 115 -9.31 -10.06 -1.05
N ARG A 116 -9.10 -8.91 -0.40
CA ARG A 116 -10.15 -7.90 -0.18
C ARG A 116 -10.70 -7.37 -1.51
N ILE A 117 -9.84 -7.15 -2.50
CA ILE A 117 -10.25 -6.72 -3.86
C ILE A 117 -11.04 -7.82 -4.57
N ALA A 118 -10.52 -9.06 -4.55
CA ALA A 118 -11.19 -10.21 -5.17
C ALA A 118 -12.57 -10.48 -4.55
N GLY A 119 -12.68 -10.42 -3.21
CA GLY A 119 -13.93 -10.56 -2.48
C GLY A 119 -14.93 -9.43 -2.74
N SER A 120 -14.47 -8.31 -3.32
CA SER A 120 -15.33 -7.23 -3.85
C SER A 120 -15.83 -7.51 -5.27
N GLY A 121 -15.52 -8.66 -5.86
CA GLY A 121 -15.89 -9.03 -7.22
C GLY A 121 -15.01 -8.43 -8.31
N LEU A 122 -13.91 -7.75 -7.95
CA LEU A 122 -13.02 -7.13 -8.93
C LEU A 122 -11.91 -8.10 -9.36
N PRO A 123 -11.69 -8.28 -10.67
CA PRO A 123 -10.73 -9.28 -11.18
C PRO A 123 -9.27 -8.83 -11.11
N ARG A 124 -8.95 -7.59 -10.73
CA ARG A 124 -7.59 -7.04 -10.82
C ARG A 124 -7.19 -6.27 -9.58
N ALA A 125 -5.94 -6.40 -9.17
CA ALA A 125 -5.28 -5.48 -8.24
C ALA A 125 -4.27 -4.64 -9.01
N ARG A 126 -4.26 -3.34 -8.73
CA ARG A 126 -3.36 -2.35 -9.33
C ARG A 126 -2.56 -1.63 -8.26
N LEU A 127 -1.36 -1.18 -8.62
CA LEU A 127 -0.52 -0.31 -7.81
C LEU A 127 0.48 0.42 -8.69
N ASP A 128 1.05 1.50 -8.18
CA ASP A 128 2.18 2.20 -8.78
C ASP A 128 3.41 2.18 -7.87
N CYS A 129 4.60 2.22 -8.46
CA CYS A 129 5.84 2.43 -7.73
C CYS A 129 6.77 3.39 -8.48
N LEU A 130 7.65 4.09 -7.75
CA LEU A 130 8.64 4.97 -8.38
C LEU A 130 9.47 4.21 -9.42
N SER A 131 9.63 4.79 -10.60
CA SER A 131 10.46 4.22 -11.67
C SER A 131 11.93 4.10 -11.28
N THR A 132 12.38 4.95 -10.36
CA THR A 132 13.76 4.95 -9.82
C THR A 132 13.99 3.94 -8.70
N ASN A 133 13.00 3.11 -8.34
CA ASN A 133 13.10 2.12 -7.27
C ASN A 133 13.05 0.67 -7.80
N PRO A 134 14.14 0.17 -8.42
CA PRO A 134 14.17 -1.15 -9.04
C PRO A 134 13.95 -2.29 -8.04
N ARG A 135 14.32 -2.09 -6.77
CA ARG A 135 14.08 -3.07 -5.70
C ARG A 135 12.58 -3.24 -5.41
N LEU A 136 11.84 -2.13 -5.38
CA LEU A 136 10.39 -2.17 -5.17
C LEU A 136 9.66 -2.73 -6.39
N LEU A 137 10.12 -2.41 -7.60
CA LEU A 137 9.64 -3.02 -8.83
C LEU A 137 9.80 -4.55 -8.81
N ALA A 138 11.01 -5.04 -8.52
CA ALA A 138 11.28 -6.47 -8.41
C ALA A 138 10.44 -7.15 -7.32
N TYR A 139 10.23 -6.48 -6.19
CA TYR A 139 9.34 -6.95 -5.12
C TYR A 139 7.91 -7.21 -5.61
N TYR A 140 7.33 -6.28 -6.38
CA TYR A 140 5.99 -6.45 -6.92
C TYR A 140 5.92 -7.47 -8.06
N GLN A 141 6.94 -7.56 -8.91
CA GLN A 141 7.02 -8.60 -9.94
C GLN A 141 7.09 -10.00 -9.32
N HIS A 142 7.88 -10.19 -8.27
CA HIS A 142 7.92 -11.45 -7.52
C HIS A 142 6.59 -11.77 -6.83
N ALA A 143 5.83 -10.74 -6.45
CA ALA A 143 4.48 -10.87 -5.93
C ALA A 143 3.42 -11.30 -6.97
N GLY A 144 3.79 -11.34 -8.26
CA GLY A 144 2.95 -11.75 -9.38
C GLY A 144 2.35 -10.59 -10.19
N TYR A 145 2.77 -9.35 -9.91
CA TYR A 145 2.36 -8.20 -10.70
C TYR A 145 3.16 -8.11 -12.00
N ARG A 146 2.54 -7.54 -13.03
CA ARG A 146 3.15 -7.25 -14.33
C ARG A 146 3.13 -5.76 -14.57
N VAL A 147 4.18 -5.26 -15.21
CA VAL A 147 4.21 -3.87 -15.71
C VAL A 147 3.22 -3.76 -16.85
N VAL A 148 2.34 -2.77 -16.79
CA VAL A 148 1.30 -2.50 -17.80
C VAL A 148 1.36 -1.07 -18.35
N GLY A 149 2.23 -0.24 -17.80
CA GLY A 149 2.46 1.11 -18.28
C GLY A 149 3.46 1.86 -17.41
N GLU A 150 3.74 3.08 -17.82
CA GLU A 150 4.53 4.05 -17.08
C GLU A 150 3.83 5.40 -17.15
N PHE A 151 3.89 6.15 -16.05
CA PHE A 151 3.44 7.52 -16.00
C PHE A 151 4.62 8.41 -15.61
N PRO A 152 5.30 9.04 -16.58
CA PRO A 152 6.59 9.70 -16.36
C PRO A 152 6.48 11.06 -15.65
N HIS A 153 5.30 11.67 -15.60
CA HIS A 153 5.09 13.04 -15.12
C HIS A 153 4.05 13.11 -14.00
N LYS A 154 4.20 12.31 -12.94
CA LYS A 154 3.34 12.42 -11.77
C LYS A 154 3.80 13.61 -10.92
N GLU A 155 2.88 14.55 -10.67
CA GLU A 155 3.14 15.68 -9.80
C GLU A 155 2.89 15.32 -8.34
N GLY A 156 3.92 15.47 -7.50
CA GLY A 156 3.82 15.39 -6.06
C GLY A 156 3.18 16.63 -5.47
N LYS A 157 2.67 16.52 -4.23
CA LYS A 157 2.13 17.68 -3.49
C LYS A 157 3.17 18.78 -3.25
N ASP A 158 4.44 18.46 -3.33
CA ASP A 158 5.58 19.37 -3.19
C ASP A 158 6.04 19.97 -4.54
N GLY A 159 5.27 19.75 -5.61
CA GLY A 159 5.58 20.23 -6.96
C GLY A 159 6.66 19.42 -7.68
N ARG A 160 7.18 18.33 -7.09
CA ARG A 160 8.14 17.47 -7.77
C ARG A 160 7.44 16.62 -8.83
N VAL A 161 8.02 16.57 -10.01
CA VAL A 161 7.61 15.65 -11.07
C VAL A 161 8.44 14.37 -10.96
N TYR A 162 7.79 13.22 -10.90
CA TYR A 162 8.47 11.93 -10.85
C TYR A 162 7.75 10.88 -11.71
N GLY A 163 8.51 9.91 -12.18
CA GLY A 163 7.98 8.78 -12.93
C GLY A 163 7.49 7.67 -12.00
N VAL A 164 6.38 7.05 -12.38
CA VAL A 164 5.91 5.80 -11.77
C VAL A 164 5.71 4.72 -12.80
N VAL A 165 5.97 3.48 -12.41
CA VAL A 165 5.64 2.28 -13.16
C VAL A 165 4.27 1.80 -12.67
N LEU A 166 3.37 1.52 -13.61
CA LEU A 166 2.02 1.03 -13.34
C LEU A 166 2.02 -0.49 -13.41
N LEU A 167 1.55 -1.14 -12.34
CA LEU A 167 1.56 -2.59 -12.21
C LEU A 167 0.18 -3.16 -11.96
N GLU A 168 -0.12 -4.30 -12.58
CA GLU A 168 -1.38 -5.01 -12.45
C GLU A 168 -1.16 -6.51 -12.18
N LYS A 169 -2.03 -7.08 -11.34
CA LYS A 169 -2.15 -8.52 -11.11
C LYS A 169 -3.60 -8.97 -11.31
N ARG A 170 -3.80 -10.05 -12.05
CA ARG A 170 -5.10 -10.73 -12.18
C ARG A 170 -5.40 -11.55 -10.93
N LEU A 171 -6.62 -11.48 -10.44
CA LEU A 171 -7.09 -12.09 -9.19
C LEU A 171 -7.99 -13.31 -9.42
N ASP A 172 -8.10 -13.78 -10.67
CA ASP A 172 -8.98 -14.85 -11.15
C ASP A 172 -8.88 -16.20 -10.41
N ARG A 173 -7.96 -16.34 -9.44
CA ARG A 173 -7.75 -17.54 -8.61
C ARG A 173 -7.97 -17.32 -7.12
N LEU A 174 -8.39 -16.13 -6.69
CA LEU A 174 -8.61 -15.77 -5.28
C LEU A 174 -10.09 -15.72 -4.90
N SER A 175 -10.99 -15.93 -5.87
CA SER A 175 -12.45 -15.81 -5.73
C SER A 175 -13.14 -16.98 -5.04
N ALA A 176 -12.40 -17.90 -4.43
CA ALA A 176 -12.97 -19.11 -3.83
C ALA A 176 -12.31 -19.43 -2.48
N VAL A 177 -12.79 -18.78 -1.41
CA VAL A 177 -13.02 -19.39 -0.08
C VAL A 177 -14.17 -18.64 0.57
#